data_AF-A0A3R7EWP4-F1
#
_entry.id   AF-A0A3R7EWP4-F1
#
_cell.length_a   1.000
_cell.length_b   1.000
_cell.length_c   1.000
_cell.angle_alpha   90.00
_cell.angle_beta   90.00
_cell.angle_gamma   90.00
#
_symmetry.space_group_name_H-M   'P 1'
#
loop_
_entity.id
_entity.type
_entity.pdbx_description
1 polymer ?
#
loop_
_entity_poly.entity_id
_entity_poly.type
_entity_poly.pdbx_seq_one_letter_code
_entity_poly.pdbx_strand_id
1 'polypeptide(L)' 'IFTGGKNMGRYGNIISIERKAGGKKERSLVTIRDSHGETYQTTLNYVFVIGDEKPRISLPSVEEAP' A
#
# COMPACT_ATOMS: atom_id res chain seq x y z
N ILE A 1 2.47 2.34 2.37
CA ILE A 1 1.44 3.42 2.30
C ILE A 1 1.07 3.68 0.85
N PHE A 2 -0.20 3.97 0.58
CA PHE A 2 -0.68 4.38 -0.74
C PHE A 2 -0.38 5.87 -0.97
N THR A 3 0.39 6.20 -1.99
CA THR A 3 0.80 7.59 -2.30
C THR A 3 -0.07 8.28 -3.35
N GLY A 4 -1.03 7.57 -3.94
CA GLY A 4 -1.94 8.14 -4.95
C GLY A 4 -3.16 7.26 -5.23
N GLY A 5 -4.09 7.82 -6.01
CA GLY A 5 -5.36 7.17 -6.36
C GLY A 5 -6.41 7.22 -5.24
N LYS A 6 -7.48 6.42 -5.36
CA LYS A 6 -8.63 6.43 -4.44
C LYS A 6 -8.28 6.02 -3.00
N ASN A 7 -7.21 5.24 -2.81
CA ASN A 7 -6.80 4.70 -1.51
C ASN A 7 -5.67 5.52 -0.86
N MET A 8 -5.35 6.72 -1.37
CA MET A 8 -4.25 7.55 -0.88
C MET A 8 -4.34 7.79 0.64
N GLY A 9 -3.21 7.69 1.33
CA GLY A 9 -3.12 7.85 2.79
C GLY A 9 -3.40 6.57 3.59
N ARG A 10 -4.08 5.57 3.01
CA ARG A 10 -4.24 4.26 3.65
C ARG A 10 -2.88 3.54 3.73
N TYR A 11 -2.77 2.58 4.63
CA TYR A 11 -1.58 1.73 4.75
C TYR A 11 -1.95 0.31 5.18
N GLY A 12 -1.02 -0.61 4.97
CA GLY A 12 -1.20 -2.03 5.23
C GLY A 12 0.03 -2.81 4.75
N ASN A 13 -0.03 -4.13 4.89
CA ASN A 13 1.02 -5.05 4.52
C ASN A 13 0.87 -5.50 3.06
N ILE A 14 1.98 -5.51 2.33
CA ILE A 14 2.02 -6.07 0.97
C ILE A 14 1.91 -7.59 1.08
N ILE A 15 0.90 -8.17 0.43
CA ILE A 15 0.69 -9.63 0.41
C ILE A 15 1.00 -10.26 -0.95
N SER A 16 0.96 -9.50 -2.04
CA SER A 16 1.43 -9.95 -3.35
C SER A 16 1.95 -8.81 -4.21
N ILE A 17 2.93 -9.14 -5.07
CA ILE A 17 3.40 -8.26 -6.14
C ILE A 17 3.41 -9.10 -7.42
N GLU A 18 2.55 -8.76 -8.36
CA GLU A 18 2.40 -9.45 -9.64
C GLU A 18 3.00 -8.62 -10.76
N ARG A 19 3.98 -9.18 -11.46
CA ARG A 19 4.63 -8.53 -12.60
C ARG A 19 4.08 -9.09 -13.91
N LYS A 20 3.59 -8.21 -14.78
CA LYS A 20 3.18 -8.59 -16.14
C LYS A 20 4.42 -8.74 -17.02
N ALA A 21 4.50 -9.85 -17.76
CA ALA A 21 5.55 -10.09 -18.74
C ALA A 21 5.58 -8.95 -19.79
N GLY A 22 6.77 -8.43 -20.08
CA GLY A 22 6.95 -7.28 -20.98
C GLY A 22 6.49 -5.92 -20.43
N GLY A 23 5.91 -5.88 -19.21
CA GLY A 23 5.47 -4.65 -18.56
C GLY A 23 6.58 -3.92 -17.80
N LYS A 24 6.47 -2.58 -17.74
CA LYS A 24 7.32 -1.77 -16.85
C LYS A 24 7.11 -2.19 -15.38
N LYS A 25 8.19 -2.24 -14.62
CA LYS A 25 8.18 -2.65 -13.19
C LYS A 25 7.21 -1.78 -12.38
N GLU A 26 7.14 -0.48 -12.66
CA GLU A 26 6.24 0.44 -11.92
C GLU A 26 4.75 0.09 -12.08
N ARG A 27 4.39 -0.66 -13.14
CA ARG A 27 3.02 -1.11 -13.42
C ARG A 27 2.69 -2.47 -12.81
N SER A 28 3.60 -3.07 -12.04
CA SER A 28 3.30 -4.28 -11.27
C SER A 28 2.08 -4.04 -10.38
N LEU A 29 1.16 -5.01 -10.38
CA LEU A 29 -0.02 -4.98 -9.51
C LEU A 29 0.44 -5.36 -8.11
N VAL A 30 0.12 -4.52 -7.13
CA VAL A 30 0.46 -4.74 -5.73
C VAL A 30 -0.83 -4.90 -4.95
N THR A 31 -0.94 -6.02 -4.22
CA THR A 31 -2.06 -6.28 -3.32
C THR A 31 -1.62 -6.01 -1.89
N ILE A 32 -2.38 -5.19 -1.18
CA ILE A 32 -2.10 -4.73 0.18
C ILE A 32 -3.30 -5.07 1.07
N ARG A 33 -3.03 -5.61 2.26
CA ARG A 33 -4.05 -5.88 3.29
C ARG A 33 -3.85 -4.95 4.48
N ASP A 34 -4.91 -4.30 4.92
CA ASP A 34 -4.86 -3.44 6.12
C ASP A 34 -5.04 -4.24 7.42
N SER A 35 -5.05 -3.52 8.55
CA SER A 35 -5.25 -4.10 9.89
C SER A 35 -6.66 -4.63 10.14
N HIS A 36 -7.66 -4.20 9.37
CA HIS A 36 -9.04 -4.67 9.45
C HIS A 36 -9.28 -5.92 8.59
N GLY A 37 -8.27 -6.36 7.84
CA GLY A 37 -8.34 -7.52 6.96
C GLY A 37 -8.86 -7.19 5.55
N GLU A 38 -9.17 -5.92 5.28
CA GLU A 38 -9.61 -5.49 3.97
C GLU A 38 -8.43 -5.47 2.99
N THR A 39 -8.70 -5.84 1.74
CA THR A 39 -7.68 -6.01 0.71
C THR A 39 -7.89 -5.01 -0.42
N TYR A 40 -6.81 -4.37 -0.82
CA TYR A 40 -6.77 -3.30 -1.81
C TYR A 40 -5.71 -3.58 -2.85
N GLN A 41 -5.91 -3.05 -4.05
CA GLN A 41 -4.96 -3.17 -5.15
C GLN A 41 -4.54 -1.80 -5.66
N THR A 42 -3.27 -1.70 -6.06
CA THR A 42 -2.71 -0.52 -6.72
C THR A 42 -1.54 -0.94 -7.63
N THR A 43 -0.90 0.02 -8.28
CA THR A 43 0.36 -0.22 -9.01
C THR A 43 1.55 0.09 -8.11
N LEU A 44 2.69 -0.55 -8.37
CA LEU A 44 3.92 -0.35 -7.59
C LEU A 44 4.36 1.12 -7.52
N ASN A 45 4.05 1.93 -8.53
CA ASN A 45 4.33 3.37 -8.53
C ASN A 45 3.61 4.15 -7.41
N TYR A 46 2.49 3.63 -6.91
CA TYR A 46 1.71 4.25 -5.83
C TYR A 46 1.95 3.61 -4.47
N VAL A 47 3.04 2.84 -4.32
CA VAL A 47 3.39 2.17 -3.07
C VAL A 47 4.70 2.75 -2.55
N PHE A 48 4.65 3.26 -1.31
CA PHE A 48 5.84 3.65 -0.57
C PHE A 48 6.00 2.76 0.66
N VAL A 49 7.14 2.07 0.76
CA VAL A 49 7.46 1.14 1.85
C VAL A 49 8.02 1.94 3.02
N ILE A 50 7.42 1.76 4.20
CA ILE A 50 7.76 2.52 5.42
C ILE A 50 8.35 1.63 6.52
N GLY A 51 8.48 0.33 6.27
CA GLY A 51 8.88 -0.66 7.27
C GLY A 51 8.67 -2.08 6.78
N ASP A 52 8.98 -3.03 7.64
CA ASP A 52 8.87 -4.47 7.44
C ASP A 52 7.66 -5.01 8.23
N GLU A 53 7.88 -5.53 9.45
CA GLU A 53 6.80 -5.96 10.35
C GLU A 53 6.14 -4.76 11.04
N LYS A 54 6.91 -3.69 11.25
CA LYS A 54 6.45 -2.46 11.88
C LYS A 54 6.91 -1.23 11.08
N PRO A 55 6.13 -0.14 11.08
CA PRO A 55 6.57 1.13 10.52
C PRO A 55 7.86 1.62 11.20
N ARG A 56 8.82 2.08 10.40
CA ARG A 56 10.06 2.73 10.87
C ARG A 56 9.89 4.25 11.05
N ILE A 57 8.71 4.76 10.74
CA ILE A 57 8.30 6.16 10.93
C ILE A 57 7.01 6.20 11.73
N SER A 58 6.79 7.29 12.47
CA SER A 58 5.50 7.55 13.10
C SER A 58 4.45 7.78 12.03
N LEU A 59 3.32 7.10 12.16
CA LEU A 59 2.14 7.31 11.33
C LEU A 59 1.18 8.26 12.04
N PRO A 60 0.47 9.13 11.29
CA PRO A 60 -0.59 9.92 11.89
C PRO A 60 -1.65 8.98 12.48
N SER A 61 -2.06 9.24 13.71
CA SER A 61 -3.28 8.66 14.27
C SER A 61 -4.44 9.15 13.41
N VAL A 62 -5.15 8.22 12.78
CA VAL A 62 -6.46 8.53 12.20
C VAL A 62 -7.38 8.69 13.40
N GLU A 63 -7.44 9.88 13.98
CA GLU A 63 -8.59 10.27 14.79
C GLU A 63 -9.79 10.17 13.85
N GLU A 64 -10.69 9.23 14.13
CA GLU A 64 -12.03 9.25 13.52
C GLU A 64 -12.57 10.66 13.75
N ALA A 65 -12.79 11.40 12.66
CA ALA A 65 -13.41 12.70 12.75
C ALA A 65 -14.75 12.56 13.50
N PRO A 66 -15.03 13.41 14.50
CA PRO A 66 -16.26 13.34 15.29
C PRO A 66 -17.52 13.55 14.43
#